data_AF-A0A538TXW7-F1
#
_entry.id   AF-A0A538TXW7-F1
#
_cell.length_a   1.000
_cell.length_b   1.000
_cell.length_c   1.000
_cell.angle_alpha   90.00
_cell.angle_beta   90.00
_cell.angle_gamma   90.00
#
_symmetry.space_group_name_H-M   'P 1'
#
loop_
_entity.id
_entity.type
_entity.pdbx_description
1 polymer ?
#
loop_
_entity_poly.entity_id
_entity_poly.type
_entity_poly.pdbx_seq_one_letter_code
_entity_poly.pdbx_strand_id
1 'polypeptide(L)'
;MPPGAPRATSPWIRSPGRRASGLSSTPGTWGSRCGRRAPSDSSPWRPRLSRPRSPRQGHCPDLLVHWLNTALLEGELRRAVWTRADVSLLTTARIEGTLSGQRLDPRRQTFLREIKAVSMHGLALELEASRCRCRLILDV
;
A
#
# COMPACT_ATOMS: atom_id res chain seq x y z
N MET A 1 52.23 -17.47 16.23
CA MET A 1 52.72 -16.18 15.68
C MET A 1 52.30 -16.07 14.22
N PRO A 2 51.50 -15.07 13.86
CA PRO A 2 51.66 -14.40 12.58
C PRO A 2 52.13 -12.94 12.80
N PRO A 3 53.10 -12.42 12.01
CA PRO A 3 53.40 -10.99 11.94
C PRO A 3 52.38 -10.33 10.98
N GLY A 4 51.78 -9.19 11.29
CA GLY A 4 52.39 -7.85 11.23
C GLY A 4 51.69 -7.07 10.11
N ALA A 5 50.61 -6.34 10.41
CA ALA A 5 50.58 -4.88 10.64
C ALA A 5 50.32 -4.09 9.32
N PRO A 6 50.18 -2.75 9.31
CA PRO A 6 49.16 -1.93 10.00
C PRO A 6 48.58 -0.76 9.14
N ARG A 7 47.47 -0.15 9.62
CA ARG A 7 47.07 1.29 9.51
C ARG A 7 46.91 1.90 8.08
N ALA A 8 46.08 2.90 7.79
CA ALA A 8 45.73 4.08 8.57
C ALA A 8 44.48 4.80 8.00
N THR A 9 43.66 5.33 8.92
CA THR A 9 43.15 6.72 9.00
C THR A 9 42.61 7.46 7.77
N SER A 10 41.40 8.02 7.93
CA SER A 10 41.11 9.41 7.58
C SER A 10 39.84 9.93 8.31
N PRO A 11 39.69 11.27 8.49
CA PRO A 11 39.59 11.83 9.83
C PRO A 11 38.50 12.94 10.02
N TRP A 12 38.37 13.44 11.26
CA TRP A 12 37.71 14.70 11.70
C TRP A 12 36.16 14.76 11.63
N ILE A 13 35.38 15.32 12.58
CA ILE A 13 35.56 16.41 13.56
C ILE A 13 34.71 16.15 14.84
N ARG A 14 35.22 16.55 16.01
CA ARG A 14 34.51 16.68 17.30
C ARG A 14 34.00 18.12 17.53
N SER A 15 32.70 18.27 17.84
CA SER A 15 32.05 19.02 18.96
C SER A 15 32.30 20.55 19.14
N PRO A 16 31.61 21.30 20.06
CA PRO A 16 30.28 21.21 20.70
C PRO A 16 29.49 22.57 20.71
N GLY A 17 28.21 22.58 21.13
CA GLY A 17 27.49 23.82 21.45
C GLY A 17 26.16 23.60 22.19
N ARG A 18 26.16 23.86 23.51
CA ARG A 18 24.99 23.91 24.43
C ARG A 18 24.03 25.03 23.96
N ARG A 19 22.74 25.16 24.33
CA ARG A 19 22.05 24.94 25.62
C ARG A 19 20.55 25.29 25.41
N ALA A 20 19.69 24.80 26.29
CA ALA A 20 18.37 25.37 26.68
C ALA A 20 17.25 25.33 25.61
N SER A 21 16.00 25.00 25.88
CA SER A 21 15.24 24.65 27.09
C SER A 21 13.89 24.12 26.63
N GLY A 22 13.34 23.17 27.38
CA GLY A 22 11.90 23.00 27.59
C GLY A 22 11.03 22.69 26.37
N LEU A 23 10.45 21.49 26.36
CA LEU A 23 8.99 21.31 26.42
C LEU A 23 8.70 19.79 26.44
N SER A 24 8.25 19.36 27.61
CA SER A 24 7.28 18.27 27.84
C SER A 24 7.18 17.17 26.78
N SER A 25 7.70 16.00 27.15
CA SER A 25 7.35 14.71 26.58
C SER A 25 5.84 14.45 26.68
N THR A 26 5.17 14.33 25.53
CA THR A 26 3.91 13.60 25.40
C THR A 26 4.12 12.44 24.44
N PRO A 27 3.56 11.25 24.72
CA PRO A 27 3.76 10.07 23.90
C PRO A 27 3.12 10.27 22.52
N GLY A 28 3.88 9.91 21.49
CA GLY A 28 3.49 10.00 20.10
C GLY A 28 2.21 9.21 19.82
N THR A 29 1.09 9.91 19.79
CA THR A 29 -0.10 9.49 19.06
C THR A 29 0.24 9.57 17.58
N TRP A 30 0.22 8.41 16.92
CA TRP A 30 0.18 8.30 15.47
C TRP A 30 -1.12 8.94 14.98
N GLY A 31 -1.10 10.26 14.86
CA GLY A 31 -2.18 11.04 14.32
C GLY A 31 -2.36 10.67 12.86
N SER A 32 -3.43 9.93 12.58
CA SER A 32 -4.06 9.73 11.29
C SER A 32 -4.28 11.06 10.58
N ARG A 33 -3.24 11.60 9.95
CA ARG A 33 -3.34 12.75 9.05
C ARG A 33 -3.65 12.23 7.66
N CYS A 34 -4.83 11.62 7.52
CA CYS A 34 -5.40 11.29 6.22
C CYS A 34 -5.54 12.59 5.43
N GLY A 35 -4.87 12.60 4.28
CA GLY A 35 -4.64 13.77 3.45
C GLY A 35 -5.92 14.50 3.01
N ARG A 36 -5.70 15.77 2.66
CA ARG A 36 -6.65 16.67 2.00
C ARG A 36 -7.54 15.93 1.01
N ARG A 37 -8.85 16.09 1.17
CA ARG A 37 -9.89 15.61 0.27
C ARG A 37 -9.71 16.26 -1.11
N ALA A 38 -9.24 15.51 -2.10
CA ALA A 38 -9.50 15.87 -3.48
C ALA A 38 -10.97 15.54 -3.79
N PRO A 39 -11.72 16.41 -4.48
CA PRO A 39 -13.06 16.05 -4.94
C PRO A 39 -12.95 14.86 -5.91
N SER A 40 -13.64 13.78 -5.56
CA SER A 40 -13.80 12.58 -6.38
C SER A 40 -14.98 12.82 -7.32
N ASP A 41 -14.70 13.08 -8.60
CA ASP A 41 -15.70 13.28 -9.66
C ASP A 41 -16.31 11.98 -10.19
N SER A 42 -15.84 10.82 -9.72
CA SER A 42 -16.43 9.52 -10.06
C SER A 42 -17.11 8.90 -8.83
N SER A 43 -18.32 8.39 -9.03
CA SER A 43 -19.08 7.66 -8.01
C SER A 43 -18.23 6.52 -7.43
N PRO A 44 -18.14 6.39 -6.10
CA PRO A 44 -17.33 5.36 -5.46
C PRO A 44 -17.82 3.96 -5.87
N TRP A 45 -16.88 3.11 -6.29
CA TRP A 45 -17.16 1.73 -6.67
C TRP A 45 -16.98 0.82 -5.45
N ARG A 46 -17.96 -0.07 -5.19
CA ARG A 46 -18.01 -0.91 -3.98
C ARG A 46 -17.98 -2.40 -4.33
N PRO A 47 -16.82 -2.94 -4.69
CA PRO A 47 -16.69 -4.37 -4.96
C PRO A 47 -16.90 -5.20 -3.70
N ARG A 48 -17.73 -6.24 -3.85
CA ARG A 48 -17.87 -7.30 -2.86
C ARG A 48 -17.60 -8.62 -3.56
N LEU A 49 -16.54 -9.31 -3.14
CA LEU A 49 -16.21 -10.63 -3.64
C LEU A 49 -16.22 -11.61 -2.48
N SER A 50 -17.09 -12.60 -2.60
CA SER A 50 -17.23 -13.70 -1.65
C SER A 50 -17.14 -15.00 -2.42
N ARG A 51 -16.33 -15.93 -1.94
CA ARG A 51 -16.28 -17.28 -2.48
C ARG A 51 -17.10 -18.21 -1.59
N PRO A 52 -17.94 -19.11 -2.16
CA PRO A 52 -18.62 -20.12 -1.36
C PRO A 52 -17.59 -20.97 -0.60
N ARG A 53 -17.89 -21.28 0.66
CA ARG A 53 -17.02 -22.07 1.55
C ARG A 53 -16.82 -23.45 0.94
N SER A 54 -15.71 -23.63 0.23
CA SER A 54 -15.20 -24.97 -0.09
C SER A 54 -14.06 -25.26 0.88
N PRO A 55 -14.18 -26.28 1.74
CA PRO A 55 -13.22 -26.53 2.83
C PRO A 55 -11.82 -26.92 2.35
N ARG A 56 -11.60 -27.10 1.05
CA ARG A 56 -10.34 -27.61 0.48
C ARG A 56 -9.47 -26.59 -0.26
N GLN A 57 -9.95 -25.40 -0.61
CA GLN A 57 -9.13 -24.37 -1.29
C GLN A 57 -9.81 -23.01 -1.18
N GLY A 58 -9.35 -22.20 -0.23
CA GLY A 58 -9.70 -20.79 -0.08
C GLY A 58 -8.45 -20.02 0.30
N HIS A 59 -7.57 -19.77 -0.67
CA HIS A 59 -6.39 -18.96 -0.44
C HIS A 59 -6.80 -17.49 -0.57
N CYS A 60 -6.78 -16.76 0.55
CA CYS A 60 -6.96 -15.31 0.58
C CYS A 60 -6.17 -14.54 -0.51
N PRO A 61 -4.92 -14.96 -0.83
CA PRO A 61 -4.16 -14.40 -1.95
C PRO A 61 -4.92 -14.35 -3.30
N ASP A 62 -5.61 -15.43 -3.67
CA ASP A 62 -6.37 -15.51 -4.93
C ASP A 62 -7.52 -14.50 -4.96
N LEU A 63 -8.21 -14.35 -3.83
CA LEU A 63 -9.31 -13.39 -3.68
C LEU A 63 -8.82 -11.95 -3.82
N LEU A 64 -7.65 -11.64 -3.25
CA LEU A 64 -7.06 -10.32 -3.36
C LEU A 64 -6.65 -10.01 -4.80
N VAL A 65 -5.98 -10.95 -5.48
CA VAL A 65 -5.59 -10.78 -6.89
C VAL A 65 -6.81 -10.62 -7.77
N HIS A 66 -7.83 -11.44 -7.59
CA HIS A 66 -9.07 -11.32 -8.34
C HIS A 66 -9.73 -9.96 -8.10
N TRP A 67 -9.83 -9.52 -6.84
CA TRP A 67 -10.40 -8.22 -6.48
C TRP A 67 -9.66 -7.04 -7.12
N LEU A 68 -8.33 -7.06 -7.10
CA LEU A 68 -7.50 -6.02 -7.72
C LEU A 68 -7.63 -6.03 -9.25
N ASN A 69 -7.66 -7.20 -9.89
CA ASN A 69 -7.87 -7.30 -11.33
C ASN A 69 -9.26 -6.81 -11.75
N THR A 70 -10.30 -7.11 -10.96
CA THR A 70 -11.63 -6.53 -11.19
C THR A 70 -11.60 -5.01 -11.02
N ALA A 71 -10.84 -4.49 -10.06
CA ALA A 71 -10.68 -3.04 -9.88
C ALA A 71 -9.98 -2.37 -11.07
N LEU A 72 -8.94 -2.99 -11.62
CA LEU A 72 -8.25 -2.50 -12.82
C LEU A 72 -9.22 -2.46 -14.01
N LEU A 73 -9.90 -3.57 -14.30
CA LEU A 73 -10.89 -3.65 -15.38
C LEU A 73 -11.99 -2.60 -15.22
N GLU A 74 -12.56 -2.46 -14.01
CA GLU A 74 -13.60 -1.47 -13.78
C GLU A 74 -13.11 -0.03 -13.96
N GLY A 75 -11.85 0.25 -13.58
CA GLY A 75 -11.20 1.53 -13.81
C GLY A 75 -11.10 1.86 -15.31
N GLU A 76 -10.71 0.88 -16.12
CA GLU A 76 -10.66 1.02 -17.58
C GLU A 76 -12.06 1.29 -18.18
N LEU A 77 -13.04 0.47 -17.81
CA LEU A 77 -14.42 0.58 -18.29
C LEU A 77 -15.06 1.93 -17.90
N ARG A 78 -14.82 2.40 -16.68
CA ARG A 78 -15.34 3.69 -16.19
C ARG A 78 -14.52 4.88 -16.62
N ARG A 79 -13.36 4.66 -17.25
CA ARG A 79 -12.34 5.69 -17.48
C ARG A 79 -12.06 6.44 -16.17
N ALA A 80 -11.74 5.71 -15.11
CA ALA A 80 -11.48 6.22 -13.77
C ALA A 80 -10.11 5.79 -13.26
N VAL A 81 -9.45 6.70 -12.53
CA VAL A 81 -8.18 6.46 -11.84
C VAL A 81 -8.48 6.36 -10.35
N TRP A 82 -8.33 5.16 -9.80
CA TRP A 82 -8.49 4.92 -8.38
C TRP A 82 -7.32 5.55 -7.61
N THR A 83 -7.65 6.44 -6.68
CA THR A 83 -6.64 7.13 -5.83
C THR A 83 -6.74 6.69 -4.37
N ARG A 84 -7.82 6.00 -4.00
CA ARG A 84 -8.07 5.52 -2.65
C ARG A 84 -8.82 4.19 -2.68
N ALA A 85 -8.37 3.28 -1.81
CA ALA A 85 -9.02 2.01 -1.52
C ALA A 85 -9.28 1.92 -0.01
N ASP A 86 -10.53 1.81 0.38
CA ASP A 86 -10.95 1.56 1.75
C ASP A 86 -11.49 0.12 1.83
N VAL A 87 -10.69 -0.81 2.37
CA VAL A 87 -11.07 -2.20 2.57
C VAL A 87 -11.80 -2.32 3.91
N SER A 88 -13.08 -2.69 3.88
CA SER A 88 -13.91 -2.81 5.08
C SER A 88 -13.92 -4.22 5.68
N LEU A 89 -13.65 -5.24 4.85
CA LEU A 89 -13.58 -6.63 5.29
C LEU A 89 -12.54 -7.37 4.46
N LEU A 90 -11.60 -8.03 5.14
CA LEU A 90 -10.65 -8.94 4.51
C LEU A 90 -10.53 -10.19 5.37
N THR A 91 -10.93 -11.32 4.79
CA THR A 91 -10.88 -12.64 5.42
C THR A 91 -10.35 -13.65 4.42
N THR A 92 -10.11 -14.88 4.86
CA THR A 92 -9.69 -15.97 3.97
C THR A 92 -10.71 -16.33 2.88
N ALA A 93 -11.98 -15.93 3.03
CA ALA A 93 -13.06 -16.30 2.11
C ALA A 93 -13.78 -15.11 1.45
N ARG A 94 -13.52 -13.89 1.91
CA ARG A 94 -14.29 -12.71 1.51
C ARG A 94 -13.46 -11.44 1.59
N ILE A 95 -13.61 -10.61 0.57
CA ILE A 95 -13.04 -9.26 0.51
C ILE A 95 -14.14 -8.26 0.13
N GLU A 96 -14.22 -7.17 0.87
CA GLU A 96 -15.10 -6.05 0.58
C GLU A 96 -14.35 -4.75 0.77
N GLY A 97 -14.58 -3.83 -0.16
CA GLY A 97 -14.00 -2.52 -0.08
C GLY A 97 -14.73 -1.51 -0.93
N THR A 98 -14.24 -0.28 -0.85
CA THR A 98 -14.69 0.83 -1.67
C THR A 98 -13.46 1.44 -2.33
N LEU A 99 -13.54 1.66 -3.62
CA LEU A 99 -12.55 2.37 -4.41
C LEU A 99 -13.14 3.72 -4.82
N SER A 100 -12.38 4.77 -4.61
CA SER A 100 -12.74 6.11 -5.05
C SER A 100 -11.60 6.73 -5.85
N GLY A 101 -11.98 7.60 -6.76
CA GLY A 101 -11.10 8.08 -7.80
C GLY A 101 -11.65 9.31 -8.49
N GLN A 102 -10.91 9.72 -9.52
CA GLN A 102 -11.33 10.73 -10.46
C GLN A 102 -11.50 10.09 -11.82
N ARG A 103 -12.28 10.72 -12.70
CA ARG A 103 -12.25 10.33 -14.12
C ARG A 103 -10.85 10.60 -14.68
N LEU A 104 -10.48 9.74 -15.63
CA LEU A 104 -9.23 9.79 -16.36
C LEU A 104 -9.23 11.07 -17.20
N ASP A 105 -8.31 11.98 -16.88
CA ASP A 105 -8.08 13.22 -17.63
C ASP A 105 -6.59 13.34 -17.97
N PRO A 106 -6.18 13.04 -19.23
CA PRO A 106 -4.80 13.10 -19.67
C PRO A 106 -4.15 14.48 -19.56
N ARG A 107 -4.95 15.55 -19.47
CA ARG A 107 -4.44 16.94 -19.36
C ARG A 107 -4.15 17.32 -17.92
N ARG A 108 -4.81 16.68 -16.96
CA ARG A 108 -4.70 16.97 -15.52
C ARG A 108 -3.85 15.95 -14.75
N GLN A 109 -3.63 14.78 -15.32
CA GLN A 109 -2.99 13.65 -14.65
C GLN A 109 -1.74 13.24 -15.41
N THR A 110 -0.63 13.06 -14.69
CA THR A 110 0.59 12.48 -15.23
C THR A 110 0.55 10.97 -15.07
N PHE A 111 0.46 10.25 -16.18
CA PHE A 111 0.51 8.78 -16.20
C PHE A 111 1.95 8.33 -16.37
N LEU A 112 2.49 7.66 -15.35
CA LEU A 112 3.87 7.17 -15.38
C LEU A 112 3.97 5.81 -16.09
N ARG A 113 3.09 4.88 -15.73
CA ARG A 113 3.08 3.53 -16.26
C ARG A 113 1.67 2.96 -16.21
N GLU A 114 1.30 2.26 -17.26
CA GLU A 114 0.07 1.49 -17.29
C GLU A 114 0.27 0.20 -16.49
N ILE A 115 -0.77 -0.24 -15.78
CA ILE A 115 -0.78 -1.52 -15.07
C ILE A 115 -1.75 -2.42 -15.82
N LYS A 116 -1.26 -3.53 -16.36
CA LYS A 116 -2.06 -4.47 -17.15
C LYS A 116 -2.78 -5.49 -16.29
N ALA A 117 -2.12 -5.96 -15.23
CA ALA A 117 -2.67 -6.97 -14.35
C ALA A 117 -1.96 -7.01 -12.99
N VAL A 118 -2.65 -7.60 -12.02
CA VAL A 118 -2.05 -8.12 -10.79
C VAL A 118 -1.91 -9.63 -10.93
N SER A 119 -0.71 -10.13 -10.64
CA SER A 119 -0.41 -11.56 -10.73
C SER A 119 -0.21 -12.19 -9.35
N MET A 120 -0.26 -13.53 -9.31
CA MET A 120 0.11 -14.31 -8.12
C MET A 120 1.64 -14.35 -7.91
N HIS A 121 2.44 -13.92 -8.89
CA HIS A 121 3.90 -14.00 -8.81
C HIS A 121 4.44 -13.05 -7.74
N GLY A 122 5.23 -13.61 -6.81
CA GLY A 122 5.81 -12.83 -5.70
C GLY A 122 4.79 -12.30 -4.71
N LEU A 123 3.56 -12.83 -4.74
CA LEU A 123 2.51 -12.46 -3.79
C LEU A 123 2.82 -13.03 -2.41
N ALA A 124 2.92 -12.13 -1.43
CA ALA A 124 2.99 -12.50 -0.02
C ALA A 124 1.90 -11.74 0.73
N LEU A 125 1.05 -12.46 1.45
CA LEU A 125 -0.04 -11.89 2.24
C LEU A 125 0.05 -12.42 3.67
N GLU A 126 0.26 -11.50 4.60
CA GLU A 126 0.31 -11.75 6.03
C GLU A 126 -0.93 -11.11 6.67
N LEU A 127 -1.82 -11.96 7.18
CA LEU A 127 -3.02 -11.53 7.91
C LEU A 127 -2.81 -11.77 9.41
N GLU A 128 -2.71 -10.68 10.15
CA GLU A 128 -2.70 -10.67 11.61
C GLU A 128 -4.02 -10.09 12.14
N ALA A 129 -4.32 -10.31 13.41
CA ALA A 129 -5.61 -9.92 14.02
C ALA A 129 -5.97 -8.43 13.87
N SER A 130 -4.99 -7.54 13.71
CA SER A 130 -5.20 -6.09 13.56
C SER A 130 -4.50 -5.47 12.36
N ARG A 131 -3.75 -6.26 11.58
CA ARG A 131 -2.88 -5.77 10.51
C ARG A 131 -2.89 -6.73 9.33
N CYS A 132 -2.89 -6.16 8.15
CA CYS A 132 -2.71 -6.90 6.91
C CYS A 132 -1.50 -6.31 6.20
N ARG A 133 -0.54 -7.16 5.85
CA ARG A 133 0.60 -6.79 5.02
C ARG A 133 0.55 -7.59 3.74
N CYS A 134 0.64 -6.90 2.61
CA CYS A 134 0.70 -7.53 1.30
C CYS A 134 1.91 -7.03 0.53
N ARG A 135 2.59 -7.94 -0.16
CA ARG A 135 3.56 -7.66 -1.22
C ARG A 135 3.02 -8.28 -2.51
N LEU A 136 2.98 -7.51 -3.58
CA LEU A 136 2.50 -7.95 -4.88
C LEU A 136 3.38 -7.38 -5.99
N ILE A 137 3.43 -8.07 -7.11
CA ILE A 137 4.11 -7.62 -8.33
C ILE A 137 3.03 -7.28 -9.36
N LEU A 138 3.13 -6.07 -9.89
CA LEU A 138 2.24 -5.57 -10.94
C LEU A 138 2.86 -5.83 -12.30
N ASP A 139 2.02 -6.29 -13.23
CA ASP A 139 2.37 -6.39 -14.63
C ASP A 139 2.11 -5.05 -15.33
N VAL A 140 3.04 -4.63 -16.16
CA VAL A 140 3.21 -3.24 -16.62
C VAL A 140 3.47 -3.11 -18.11
#